data_AF-A0A503XRV2-F1
#
_entry.id   AF-A0A503XRV2-F1
#
_cell.length_a   1.000
_cell.length_b   1.000
_cell.length_c   1.000
_cell.angle_alpha   90.00
_cell.angle_beta   90.00
_cell.angle_gamma   90.00
#
_symmetry.space_group_name_H-M   'P 1'
#
loop_
_entity.id
_entity.type
_entity.pdbx_description
1 polymer ?
#
loop_
_entity_poly.entity_id
_entity_poly.type
_entity_poly.pdbx_seq_one_letter_code
_entity_poly.pdbx_strand_id
1 'polypeptide(L)'
;MFPASVRLALLTASVVALPSYAAMADDAQVARGEYLVTIAGCNDCHTPGYFFGKPDMSRFLGGSDVGFEIPGVGVFPGRNITSDKETGIGSWTSEQIVAAIQTGQRPDGRTLAPIMPWPAFAHLTADDAMAIAAFLQSVKPVSNKVPGPFKPGDMVSTPMMRIIPPGGTAAAAPK
;
A
#
# COMPACT_ATOMS: atom_id res chain seq x y z
N MET A 1 -73.96 2.42 27.67
CA MET A 1 -72.86 1.89 28.51
C MET A 1 -71.84 1.24 27.59
N PHE A 2 -70.59 1.71 27.66
CA PHE A 2 -69.38 1.40 26.86
C PHE A 2 -68.91 -0.08 26.95
N PRO A 3 -67.83 -0.52 26.25
CA PRO A 3 -67.59 -0.60 24.79
C PRO A 3 -66.97 -1.97 24.39
N ALA A 4 -66.69 -2.24 23.11
CA ALA A 4 -65.78 -3.32 22.73
C ALA A 4 -64.76 -2.81 21.70
N SER A 5 -63.60 -2.40 22.21
CA SER A 5 -62.46 -1.96 21.43
C SER A 5 -61.63 -3.18 20.99
N VAL A 6 -61.60 -3.46 19.70
CA VAL A 6 -60.68 -4.44 19.09
C VAL A 6 -59.27 -3.84 19.12
N ARG A 7 -58.41 -4.38 19.97
CA ARG A 7 -56.98 -4.05 19.99
C ARG A 7 -56.25 -4.90 18.94
N LEU A 8 -55.88 -4.28 17.82
CA LEU A 8 -54.98 -4.88 16.84
C LEU A 8 -53.55 -4.82 17.41
N ALA A 9 -53.04 -5.96 17.87
CA ALA A 9 -51.67 -6.08 18.33
C ALA A 9 -50.71 -6.08 17.12
N LEU A 10 -49.95 -5.00 16.95
CA LEU A 10 -48.82 -4.95 16.02
C LEU A 10 -47.68 -5.80 16.60
N LEU A 11 -47.48 -6.98 16.04
CA LEU A 11 -46.28 -7.80 16.26
C LEU A 11 -45.11 -7.13 15.53
N THR A 12 -44.26 -6.42 16.28
CA THR A 12 -42.96 -5.95 15.79
C THR A 12 -42.00 -7.15 15.73
N ALA A 13 -41.91 -7.79 14.57
CA ALA A 13 -40.89 -8.78 14.30
C ALA A 13 -39.51 -8.08 14.30
N SER A 14 -38.75 -8.24 15.38
CA SER A 14 -37.35 -7.82 15.44
C SER A 14 -36.53 -8.78 14.58
N VAL A 15 -36.16 -8.35 13.38
CA VAL A 15 -35.23 -9.09 12.52
C VAL A 15 -33.83 -8.88 13.09
N VAL A 16 -33.31 -9.91 13.75
CA VAL A 16 -31.90 -9.95 14.15
C VAL A 16 -31.08 -10.19 12.89
N ALA A 17 -30.44 -9.14 12.36
CA ALA A 17 -29.52 -9.24 11.24
C ALA A 17 -28.22 -9.90 11.73
N LEU A 18 -28.08 -11.20 11.49
CA LEU A 18 -26.81 -11.89 11.69
C LEU A 18 -25.85 -11.49 10.56
N PRO A 19 -24.59 -11.14 10.88
CA PRO A 19 -23.61 -10.82 9.85
C PRO A 19 -23.37 -12.05 8.95
N SER A 20 -23.26 -11.81 7.64
CA SER A 20 -22.97 -12.86 6.67
C SER A 20 -21.53 -13.36 6.86
N TYR A 21 -21.34 -14.69 6.85
CA TYR A 21 -20.02 -15.34 6.93
C TYR A 21 -19.03 -14.82 5.87
N ALA A 22 -19.52 -14.43 4.70
CA ALA A 22 -18.68 -13.88 3.63
C ALA A 22 -18.07 -12.51 4.00
N ALA A 23 -18.86 -11.62 4.61
CA ALA A 23 -18.36 -10.32 5.06
C ALA A 23 -17.31 -10.47 6.18
N MET A 24 -17.50 -11.44 7.09
CA MET A 24 -16.51 -11.73 8.14
C MET A 24 -15.21 -12.31 7.58
N ALA A 25 -15.28 -13.09 6.49
CA ALA A 25 -14.10 -13.63 5.82
C ALA A 25 -13.30 -12.53 5.11
N ASP A 26 -13.97 -11.59 4.44
CA ASP A 26 -13.34 -10.42 3.83
C ASP A 26 -12.66 -9.52 4.88
N ASP A 27 -13.35 -9.25 6.00
CA ASP A 27 -12.79 -8.46 7.11
C ASP A 27 -11.52 -9.11 7.70
N ALA A 28 -11.54 -10.43 7.89
CA ALA A 28 -10.39 -11.17 8.40
C ALA A 28 -9.20 -11.17 7.41
N GLN A 29 -9.49 -11.26 6.10
CA GLN A 29 -8.47 -11.18 5.06
C GLN A 29 -7.82 -9.79 5.01
N VAL A 30 -8.64 -8.73 5.08
CA VAL A 30 -8.14 -7.35 5.12
C VAL A 30 -7.30 -7.10 6.37
N ALA A 31 -7.74 -7.57 7.54
CA ALA A 31 -6.96 -7.46 8.79
C ALA A 31 -5.62 -8.22 8.72
N ARG A 32 -5.60 -9.40 8.09
CA ARG A 32 -4.35 -10.13 7.83
C ARG A 32 -3.44 -9.35 6.89
N GLY A 33 -3.98 -8.72 5.86
CA GLY A 33 -3.23 -7.88 4.94
C GLY A 33 -2.63 -6.66 5.62
N GLU A 34 -3.39 -5.98 6.47
CA GLU A 34 -2.91 -4.84 7.27
C GLU A 34 -1.70 -5.22 8.13
N TYR A 35 -1.82 -6.36 8.82
CA TYR A 35 -0.74 -6.91 9.63
C TYR A 35 0.52 -7.13 8.78
N LEU A 36 0.39 -7.84 7.65
CA LEU A 36 1.50 -8.16 6.75
C LEU A 36 2.15 -6.90 6.17
N VAL A 37 1.35 -5.95 5.67
CA VAL A 37 1.85 -4.68 5.12
C VAL A 37 2.64 -3.89 6.14
N THR A 38 2.23 -3.93 7.41
CA THR A 38 2.93 -3.28 8.52
C THR A 38 4.25 -3.99 8.84
N ILE A 39 4.23 -5.30 9.07
CA ILE A 39 5.44 -6.03 9.50
C ILE A 39 6.45 -6.23 8.36
N ALA A 40 6.00 -6.22 7.11
CA ALA A 40 6.85 -6.29 5.93
C ALA A 40 7.45 -4.93 5.55
N GLY A 41 7.14 -3.86 6.29
CA GLY A 41 7.71 -2.53 6.09
C GLY A 41 7.26 -1.85 4.79
N CYS A 42 6.06 -2.16 4.28
CA CYS A 42 5.55 -1.48 3.10
C CYS A 42 5.41 0.03 3.34
N ASN A 43 4.97 0.41 4.54
CA ASN A 43 4.83 1.80 4.96
C ASN A 43 6.16 2.55 5.03
N ASP A 44 7.27 1.85 5.18
CA ASP A 44 8.61 2.44 5.32
C ASP A 44 9.00 3.19 4.05
N CYS A 45 8.78 2.54 2.91
CA CYS A 45 9.10 3.10 1.60
C CYS A 45 7.92 3.82 0.97
N HIS A 46 6.68 3.50 1.35
CA HIS A 46 5.49 4.01 0.67
C HIS A 46 4.72 5.07 1.47
N THR A 47 5.26 5.59 2.58
CA THR A 47 4.60 6.67 3.34
C THR A 47 5.44 7.95 3.37
N PRO A 48 4.86 9.12 3.10
CA PRO A 48 5.58 10.39 3.16
C PRO A 48 6.16 10.62 4.56
N GLY A 49 7.28 11.33 4.66
CA GLY A 49 7.91 11.64 5.95
C GLY A 49 8.59 10.48 6.71
N TYR A 50 8.46 9.21 6.27
CA TYR A 50 9.01 8.07 7.00
C TYR A 50 10.53 8.18 7.20
N PHE A 51 11.28 8.43 6.13
CA PHE A 51 12.75 8.59 6.18
C PHE A 51 13.24 9.88 6.84
N PHE A 52 12.32 10.78 7.22
CA PHE A 52 12.62 11.95 8.06
C PHE A 52 12.25 11.72 9.53
N GLY A 53 11.86 10.50 9.90
CA GLY A 53 11.44 10.14 11.26
C GLY A 53 10.08 10.71 11.68
N LYS A 54 9.29 11.20 10.71
CA LYS A 54 7.97 11.81 10.95
C LYS A 54 6.99 11.33 9.88
N PRO A 55 6.57 10.04 9.92
CA PRO A 55 5.65 9.50 8.92
C PRO A 55 4.32 10.25 8.93
N ASP A 56 3.87 10.68 7.75
CA ASP A 56 2.56 11.29 7.56
C ASP A 56 1.50 10.21 7.34
N MET A 57 0.92 9.74 8.44
CA MET A 57 -0.12 8.70 8.41
C MET A 57 -1.43 9.18 7.78
N SER A 58 -1.63 10.50 7.58
CA SER A 58 -2.77 11.00 6.81
C SER A 58 -2.66 10.65 5.31
N ARG A 59 -1.43 10.37 4.86
CA ARG A 59 -1.06 9.92 3.52
C ARG A 59 -0.41 8.53 3.54
N PHE A 60 -0.84 7.67 4.47
CA PHE A 60 -0.38 6.29 4.60
C PHE A 60 -0.39 5.56 3.25
N LEU A 61 0.73 4.94 2.88
CA LEU A 61 0.95 4.25 1.58
C LEU A 61 0.82 5.14 0.32
N GLY A 62 0.74 6.46 0.50
CA GLY A 62 0.60 7.46 -0.56
C GLY A 62 1.89 7.76 -1.34
N GLY A 63 3.00 7.08 -1.06
CA GLY A 63 4.30 7.26 -1.71
C GLY A 63 5.40 7.83 -0.80
N SER A 64 6.61 7.98 -1.33
CA SER A 64 7.75 8.55 -0.60
C SER A 64 8.09 9.96 -1.08
N ASP A 65 8.55 10.80 -0.16
CA ASP A 65 9.20 12.08 -0.46
C ASP A 65 10.71 11.94 -0.67
N VAL A 66 11.27 10.75 -0.42
CA VAL A 66 12.70 10.43 -0.53
C VAL A 66 12.92 9.32 -1.56
N GLY A 67 13.82 9.57 -2.50
CA GLY A 67 14.29 8.57 -3.47
C GLY A 67 15.45 7.72 -2.94
N PHE A 68 15.59 6.51 -3.47
CA PHE A 68 16.77 5.68 -3.24
C PHE A 68 17.63 5.61 -4.49
N GLU A 69 18.86 6.12 -4.40
CA GLU A 69 19.83 6.03 -5.47
C GLU A 69 20.52 4.67 -5.45
N ILE A 70 20.57 4.06 -6.64
CA ILE A 70 21.33 2.85 -6.93
C ILE A 70 22.38 3.24 -7.98
N PRO A 71 23.68 3.17 -7.65
CA PRO A 71 24.75 3.59 -8.55
C PRO A 71 24.65 2.91 -9.92
N GLY A 72 24.65 3.72 -10.98
CA GLY A 72 24.57 3.25 -12.37
C GLY A 72 23.17 2.83 -12.83
N VAL A 73 22.17 2.80 -11.94
CA VAL A 73 20.80 2.36 -12.27
C VAL A 73 19.80 3.51 -12.23
N GLY A 74 19.87 4.39 -11.23
CA GLY A 74 18.99 5.55 -11.10
C GLY A 74 18.47 5.79 -9.68
N VAL A 75 17.46 6.64 -9.56
CA VAL A 75 16.84 7.01 -8.28
C VAL A 75 15.36 6.59 -8.26
N PHE A 76 14.99 5.87 -7.20
CA PHE A 76 13.69 5.22 -7.06
C PHE A 76 13.00 5.65 -5.77
N PRO A 77 12.07 6.62 -5.83
CA PRO A 77 11.14 6.87 -4.73
C PRO A 77 10.10 5.75 -4.62
N GLY A 78 9.61 5.45 -3.42
CA GLY A 78 8.45 4.58 -3.25
C GLY A 78 7.20 5.20 -3.87
N ARG A 79 6.44 4.42 -4.64
CA ARG A 79 5.25 4.89 -5.36
C ARG A 79 4.02 4.96 -4.46
N ASN A 80 3.00 5.68 -4.87
CA ASN A 80 1.69 5.55 -4.24
C ASN A 80 1.12 4.15 -4.52
N ILE A 81 0.79 3.40 -3.48
CA ILE A 81 0.21 2.05 -3.58
C ILE A 81 -1.20 1.98 -2.94
N THR A 82 -1.84 3.13 -2.75
CA THR A 82 -3.26 3.20 -2.38
C THR A 82 -4.18 2.88 -3.56
N SER A 83 -5.47 2.72 -3.27
CA SER A 83 -6.54 2.50 -4.25
C SER A 83 -6.86 3.70 -5.16
N ASP A 84 -6.04 4.75 -5.15
CA ASP A 84 -6.19 5.88 -6.08
C ASP A 84 -5.96 5.42 -7.54
N LYS A 85 -6.87 5.78 -8.44
CA LYS A 85 -6.87 5.28 -9.83
C LYS A 85 -5.87 5.96 -10.75
N GLU A 86 -5.53 7.22 -10.46
CA GLU A 86 -4.70 8.06 -11.33
C GLU A 86 -3.22 8.00 -10.96
N THR A 87 -2.94 7.97 -9.66
CA THR A 87 -1.58 8.07 -9.11
C THR A 87 -1.17 6.83 -8.32
N GLY A 88 -2.13 6.01 -7.89
CA GLY A 88 -1.92 4.77 -7.14
C GLY A 88 -2.04 3.51 -7.99
N ILE A 89 -2.52 2.43 -7.35
CA ILE A 89 -2.74 1.11 -7.96
C ILE A 89 -4.23 0.76 -8.09
N GLY A 90 -5.14 1.74 -7.98
CA GLY A 90 -6.59 1.52 -8.00
C GLY A 90 -7.17 0.95 -9.30
N SER A 91 -6.36 0.89 -10.37
CA SER A 91 -6.71 0.24 -11.63
C SER A 91 -6.20 -1.21 -11.74
N TRP A 92 -5.42 -1.68 -10.76
CA TRP A 92 -4.85 -3.03 -10.77
C TRP A 92 -5.82 -4.01 -10.12
N THR A 93 -5.95 -5.20 -10.71
CA THR A 93 -6.64 -6.31 -10.05
C THR A 93 -5.80 -6.88 -8.91
N SER A 94 -6.42 -7.63 -8.01
CA SER A 94 -5.70 -8.24 -6.89
C SER A 94 -4.62 -9.21 -7.38
N GLU A 95 -4.89 -9.95 -8.45
CA GLU A 95 -3.95 -10.86 -9.11
C GLU A 95 -2.77 -10.10 -9.72
N GLN A 96 -3.01 -8.91 -10.28
CA GLN A 96 -1.96 -8.04 -10.79
C GLN A 96 -1.07 -7.50 -9.68
N ILE A 97 -1.65 -7.16 -8.51
CA ILE A 97 -0.88 -6.75 -7.33
C ILE A 97 -0.02 -7.93 -6.84
N VAL A 98 -0.61 -9.12 -6.70
CA VAL A 98 0.10 -10.34 -6.30
C VAL A 98 1.25 -10.67 -7.25
N ALA A 99 0.97 -10.69 -8.56
CA ALA A 99 1.98 -10.94 -9.58
C ALA A 99 3.12 -9.92 -9.49
N ALA A 100 2.81 -8.64 -9.28
CA ALA A 100 3.82 -7.60 -9.15
C ALA A 100 4.71 -7.81 -7.92
N ILE A 101 4.14 -8.06 -6.74
CA ILE A 101 4.96 -8.23 -5.52
C ILE A 101 5.74 -9.55 -5.51
N GLN A 102 5.26 -10.60 -6.19
CA GLN A 102 5.93 -11.90 -6.21
C GLN A 102 6.97 -12.03 -7.34
N THR A 103 6.77 -11.35 -8.47
CA THR A 103 7.64 -11.51 -9.66
C THR A 103 8.46 -10.26 -9.97
N GLY A 104 8.16 -9.13 -9.32
CA GLY A 104 8.73 -7.84 -9.65
C GLY A 104 8.21 -7.24 -10.95
N GLN A 105 7.22 -7.83 -11.63
CA GLN A 105 6.71 -7.32 -12.91
C GLN A 105 5.37 -6.61 -12.76
N ARG A 106 5.30 -5.37 -13.24
CA ARG A 106 4.08 -4.57 -13.25
C ARG A 106 3.16 -5.00 -14.39
N PRO A 107 1.85 -4.71 -14.32
CA PRO A 107 0.91 -4.96 -15.43
C PRO A 107 1.29 -4.26 -16.74
N ASP A 108 2.01 -3.14 -16.64
CA ASP A 108 2.53 -2.38 -17.78
C ASP A 108 3.87 -2.92 -18.34
N GLY A 109 4.33 -4.08 -17.85
CA GLY A 109 5.55 -4.76 -18.30
C GLY A 109 6.85 -4.20 -17.71
N ARG A 110 6.81 -3.10 -16.95
CA ARG A 110 8.00 -2.56 -16.28
C ARG A 110 8.35 -3.40 -15.05
N THR A 111 9.63 -3.47 -14.74
CA THR A 111 10.11 -4.06 -13.48
C THR A 111 9.93 -3.08 -12.32
N LEU A 112 9.57 -3.59 -11.14
CA LEU A 112 9.59 -2.85 -9.89
C LEU A 112 11.02 -2.40 -9.56
N ALA A 113 11.13 -1.36 -8.73
CA ALA A 113 12.43 -0.81 -8.37
C ALA A 113 13.33 -1.90 -7.78
N PRO A 114 14.62 -2.00 -8.15
CA PRO A 114 15.50 -3.06 -7.65
C PRO A 114 15.69 -3.05 -6.12
N ILE A 115 15.47 -1.89 -5.48
CA ILE A 115 15.52 -1.75 -4.02
C ILE A 115 14.27 -2.31 -3.32
N MET A 116 13.17 -2.52 -4.05
CA MET A 116 11.96 -3.12 -3.49
C MET A 116 12.21 -4.61 -3.22
N PRO A 117 11.91 -5.13 -2.01
CA PRO A 117 12.24 -6.50 -1.62
C PRO A 117 11.26 -7.54 -2.20
N TRP A 118 10.84 -7.38 -3.45
CA TRP A 118 9.95 -8.33 -4.14
C TRP A 118 10.49 -9.79 -4.17
N PRO A 119 11.81 -10.07 -4.22
CA PRO A 119 12.28 -11.46 -4.16
C PRO A 119 11.96 -12.14 -2.82
N ALA A 120 11.88 -11.37 -1.72
CA ALA A 120 11.45 -11.91 -0.44
C ALA A 120 9.95 -12.21 -0.44
N PHE A 121 9.15 -11.34 -1.08
CA PHE A 121 7.70 -11.51 -1.20
C PHE A 121 7.29 -12.62 -2.17
N ALA A 122 8.19 -13.04 -3.08
CA ALA A 122 8.00 -14.20 -3.95
C ALA A 122 7.68 -15.51 -3.19
N HIS A 123 8.03 -15.57 -1.90
CA HIS A 123 7.82 -16.73 -1.04
C HIS A 123 6.56 -16.63 -0.15
N LEU A 124 5.78 -15.55 -0.27
CA LEU A 124 4.50 -15.46 0.43
C LEU A 124 3.57 -16.58 -0.03
N THR A 125 2.76 -17.09 0.89
CA THR A 125 1.65 -17.98 0.55
C THR A 125 0.65 -17.23 -0.34
N ALA A 126 -0.14 -17.97 -1.13
CA ALA A 126 -1.18 -17.37 -1.95
C ALA A 126 -2.16 -16.54 -1.09
N ASP A 127 -2.53 -17.06 0.09
CA ASP A 127 -3.44 -16.39 1.02
C ASP A 127 -2.84 -15.09 1.57
N ASP A 128 -1.55 -15.08 1.93
CA ASP A 128 -0.86 -13.89 2.43
C ASP A 128 -0.69 -12.82 1.33
N ALA A 129 -0.31 -13.23 0.11
CA ALA A 129 -0.19 -12.32 -1.01
C ALA A 129 -1.55 -11.69 -1.37
N MET A 130 -2.61 -12.51 -1.38
CA MET A 130 -3.97 -12.02 -1.60
C MET A 130 -4.47 -11.12 -0.47
N ALA A 131 -4.14 -11.43 0.79
CA ALA A 131 -4.48 -10.57 1.91
C ALA A 131 -3.83 -9.19 1.80
N ILE A 132 -2.55 -9.13 1.40
CA ILE A 132 -1.88 -7.85 1.10
C ILE A 132 -2.61 -7.09 0.00
N ALA A 133 -2.95 -7.76 -1.11
CA ALA A 133 -3.66 -7.11 -2.22
C ALA A 133 -5.04 -6.57 -1.80
N ALA A 134 -5.81 -7.37 -1.06
CA ALA A 134 -7.11 -6.97 -0.52
C ALA A 134 -6.99 -5.76 0.42
N PHE A 135 -6.01 -5.78 1.33
CA PHE A 135 -5.76 -4.63 2.20
C PHE A 135 -5.40 -3.38 1.41
N LEU A 136 -4.45 -3.45 0.47
CA LEU A 136 -4.04 -2.28 -0.34
C LEU A 136 -5.21 -1.67 -1.13
N GLN A 137 -6.12 -2.51 -1.64
CA GLN A 137 -7.33 -2.05 -2.31
C GLN A 137 -8.35 -1.42 -1.34
N SER A 138 -8.34 -1.81 -0.07
CA SER A 138 -9.20 -1.24 0.98
C SER A 138 -8.68 0.11 1.52
N VAL A 139 -7.39 0.40 1.36
CA VAL A 139 -6.77 1.64 1.87
C VAL A 139 -7.42 2.87 1.23
N LYS A 140 -7.70 3.87 2.05
CA LYS A 140 -8.23 5.17 1.60
C LYS A 140 -7.35 5.74 0.48
N PRO A 141 -7.92 6.14 -0.67
CA PRO A 141 -7.14 6.66 -1.78
C PRO A 141 -6.47 7.97 -1.40
N VAL A 142 -5.19 8.08 -1.75
CA VAL A 142 -4.41 9.31 -1.64
C VAL A 142 -4.05 9.73 -3.06
N SER A 143 -4.42 10.94 -3.49
CA SER A 143 -3.96 11.46 -4.77
C SER A 143 -2.56 12.04 -4.60
N ASN A 144 -1.54 11.34 -5.08
CA ASN A 144 -0.16 11.78 -4.99
C ASN A 144 0.70 11.20 -6.12
N LYS A 145 1.04 12.03 -7.09
CA LYS A 145 1.97 11.66 -8.17
C LYS A 145 3.41 11.80 -7.68
N VAL A 146 4.00 10.69 -7.25
CA VAL A 146 5.41 10.64 -6.85
C VAL A 146 6.31 10.89 -8.06
N PRO A 147 7.28 11.84 -8.01
CA PRO A 147 8.23 12.08 -9.09
C PRO A 147 9.11 10.86 -9.43
N GLY A 148 9.66 10.84 -10.64
CA GLY A 148 10.55 9.80 -11.12
C GLY A 148 9.84 8.55 -11.69
N PRO A 149 10.56 7.42 -11.87
CA PRO A 149 11.96 7.20 -11.47
C PRO A 149 12.90 8.10 -12.28
N PHE A 150 14.06 8.39 -11.73
CA PHE A 150 15.09 9.19 -12.39
C PHE A 150 16.17 8.25 -12.93
N LYS A 151 16.49 8.35 -14.22
CA LYS A 151 17.57 7.60 -14.87
C LYS A 151 18.93 8.19 -14.48
N PRO A 152 20.04 7.47 -14.71
CA PRO A 152 21.37 8.04 -14.54
C PRO A 152 21.52 9.32 -15.39
N GLY A 153 21.88 10.43 -14.73
CA GLY A 153 22.04 11.74 -15.36
C GLY A 153 20.81 12.65 -15.34
N ASP A 154 19.63 12.14 -14.96
CA ASP A 154 18.44 12.98 -14.79
C ASP A 154 18.59 13.93 -13.59
N MET A 155 17.98 15.11 -13.68
CA MET A 155 17.86 16.01 -12.53
C MET A 155 16.86 15.44 -11.52
N VAL A 156 17.35 15.11 -10.33
CA VAL A 156 16.52 14.59 -9.24
C VAL A 156 15.83 15.76 -8.53
N SER A 157 14.49 15.76 -8.51
CA SER A 157 13.69 16.85 -7.92
C SER A 157 13.25 16.59 -6.47
N THR A 158 13.69 15.49 -5.87
CA THR A 158 13.37 15.09 -4.50
C THR A 158 14.64 14.82 -3.70
N PRO A 159 14.63 14.96 -2.36
CA PRO A 159 15.68 14.38 -1.52
C PRO A 159 15.91 12.90 -1.86
N MET A 160 17.14 12.43 -1.68
CA MET A 160 17.47 11.03 -1.94
C MET A 160 18.49 10.49 -0.94
N MET A 161 18.32 9.21 -0.59
CA MET A 161 19.35 8.39 0.05
C MET A 161 20.26 7.82 -1.02
N ARG A 162 21.56 7.83 -0.76
CA ARG A 162 22.58 7.35 -1.69
C ARG A 162 23.29 6.14 -1.11
N ILE A 163 23.34 5.06 -1.89
CA ILE A 163 24.17 3.91 -1.53
C ILE A 163 25.61 4.24 -1.90
N ILE A 164 26.49 4.20 -0.91
CA ILE A 164 27.92 4.45 -1.11
C ILE A 164 28.61 3.08 -1.16
N PRO A 165 29.14 2.67 -2.32
CA PRO A 165 29.83 1.39 -2.43
C PRO A 165 31.11 1.40 -1.57
N PRO A 166 31.62 0.21 -1.18
CA PRO A 166 32.90 0.10 -0.49
C PRO A 166 34.02 0.86 -1.21
N GLY A 167 34.82 1.64 -0.47
CA GLY A 167 35.85 2.52 -1.03
C GLY A 167 35.35 3.89 -1.52
N GLY A 168 34.04 4.12 -1.51
CA GLY A 168 33.46 5.45 -1.71
C GLY A 168 33.53 6.33 -0.47
N THR A 169 33.44 7.65 -0.65
CA THR A 169 33.41 8.62 0.44
C THR A 169 31.99 8.97 0.83
N ALA A 170 31.69 8.91 2.13
CA ALA A 170 30.51 9.57 2.69
C ALA A 170 30.49 11.05 2.32
N ALA A 171 29.30 11.61 2.09
CA ALA A 171 29.18 13.05 1.99
C ALA A 171 29.70 13.68 3.29
N ALA A 172 30.51 14.73 3.18
CA ALA A 172 30.86 15.53 4.35
C ALA A 172 29.57 16.07 4.97
N ALA A 173 29.45 16.03 6.30
CA ALA A 173 28.34 16.68 6.98
C ALA A 173 28.26 18.14 6.52
N PRO A 174 27.06 18.67 6.19
CA PRO A 174 26.92 20.09 5.91
C PRO A 174 27.43 20.88 7.13
N LYS A 175 28.26 21.89 6.88
CA LYS A 175 28.65 22.86 7.90
C LYS A 175 27.46 23.68 8.36
#